data_AF-A0A937V6T5-F1
#
_entry.id   AF-A0A937V6T5-F1
#
_cell.length_a   1.000
_cell.length_b   1.000
_cell.length_c   1.000
_cell.angle_alpha   90.00
_cell.angle_beta   90.00
_cell.angle_gamma   90.00
#
_symmetry.space_group_name_H-M   'P 1'
#
loop_
_entity.id
_entity.type
_entity.pdbx_description
1 polymer ?
#
loop_
_entity_poly.entity_id
_entity_poly.type
_entity_poly.pdbx_seq_one_letter_code
_entity_poly.pdbx_strand_id
1 'polypeptide(L)' 'MTQQVQGMQQRVTCSKCGGQCAHGQRFCGACGSSLASYCPTCGAAIAAPSKFCGNCGTSLG' A
#
# COMPACT_ATOMS: atom_id res chain seq x y z
N MET A 1 -1.47 -34.25 8.37
CA MET A 1 -0.58 -33.22 8.96
C MET A 1 -0.67 -31.96 8.11
N THR A 2 -1.85 -31.33 8.02
CA THR A 2 -2.24 -30.12 8.79
C THR A 2 -1.05 -29.25 9.21
N GLN A 3 -1.05 -27.99 8.75
CA GLN A 3 -0.27 -26.81 9.17
C GLN A 3 -0.23 -25.83 7.98
N GLN A 4 -1.27 -25.05 7.72
CA GLN A 4 -1.51 -23.73 8.32
C GLN A 4 -0.43 -22.70 7.96
N VAL A 5 -0.64 -21.99 6.83
CA VAL A 5 -0.22 -20.57 6.71
C VAL A 5 -1.43 -19.68 6.95
N GLN A 6 -2.01 -19.77 8.15
CA GLN A 6 -2.69 -18.59 8.69
C GLN A 6 -1.62 -17.54 8.90
N GLY A 7 -1.69 -16.47 8.12
CA GLY A 7 -0.80 -15.33 8.27
C GLY A 7 -1.49 -14.04 7.92
N MET A 8 -2.74 -13.87 8.37
CA MET A 8 -3.47 -12.59 8.31
C MET A 8 -3.62 -12.06 6.88
N GLN A 9 -4.78 -12.29 6.26
CA GLN A 9 -5.23 -11.50 5.11
C GLN A 9 -5.32 -10.04 5.59
N GLN A 10 -4.18 -9.33 5.69
CA GLN A 10 -4.17 -7.92 6.00
C GLN A 10 -4.98 -7.31 4.87
N ARG A 11 -6.22 -6.98 5.17
CA ARG A 11 -7.09 -6.27 4.26
C ARG A 11 -7.04 -4.86 4.76
N VAL A 12 -6.51 -4.00 3.91
CA VAL A 12 -6.45 -2.57 4.18
C VAL A 12 -7.76 -1.98 3.73
N THR A 13 -8.44 -1.31 4.64
CA THR A 13 -9.65 -0.59 4.33
C THR A 13 -9.27 0.70 3.63
N CYS A 14 -9.84 0.94 2.45
CA CYS A 14 -9.62 2.17 1.72
C CYS A 14 -10.21 3.34 2.51
N SER A 15 -9.38 4.31 2.91
CA SER A 15 -9.83 5.49 3.65
C SER A 15 -10.72 6.43 2.83
N LYS A 16 -10.80 6.24 1.50
CA LYS A 16 -11.62 7.06 0.61
C LYS A 16 -13.05 6.54 0.42
N CYS A 17 -13.23 5.22 0.33
CA CYS A 17 -14.54 4.62 0.06
C CYS A 17 -14.98 3.56 1.09
N GLY A 18 -14.11 3.17 2.01
CA GLY A 18 -14.37 2.07 2.96
C GLY A 18 -14.22 0.66 2.37
N GLY A 19 -13.85 0.53 1.10
CA GLY A 19 -13.70 -0.78 0.45
C GLY A 19 -12.51 -1.59 0.99
N GLN A 20 -12.69 -2.89 1.19
CA GLN A 20 -11.63 -3.80 1.63
C GLN A 20 -10.71 -4.15 0.46
N CYS A 21 -9.43 -3.79 0.58
CA CYS A 21 -8.41 -4.08 -0.42
C CYS A 21 -7.38 -5.04 0.17
N ALA A 22 -6.75 -5.86 -0.67
CA ALA A 22 -5.65 -6.71 -0.20
C ALA A 22 -4.44 -5.85 0.21
N HIS A 23 -3.74 -6.21 1.28
CA HIS A 23 -2.53 -5.55 1.71
C HIS A 23 -1.43 -5.73 0.65
N GLY A 24 -0.75 -4.63 0.32
CA GLY A 24 0.18 -4.55 -0.82
C GLY A 24 -0.48 -4.13 -2.14
N GLN A 25 -1.80 -3.90 -2.18
CA GLN A 25 -2.44 -3.31 -3.37
C GLN A 25 -2.10 -1.83 -3.50
N ARG A 26 -1.76 -1.44 -4.73
CA ARG A 26 -1.38 -0.09 -5.15
C ARG A 26 -2.57 0.86 -5.20
N PHE A 27 -3.72 0.33 -5.60
CA PHE A 27 -4.97 1.07 -5.78
C PHE A 27 -6.13 0.27 -5.19
N CYS A 28 -7.20 0.97 -4.88
CA CYS A 28 -8.44 0.39 -4.39
C CYS A 28 -9.14 -0.28 -5.57
N GLY A 29 -9.37 -1.60 -5.50
CA GLY A 29 -10.16 -2.29 -6.51
C GLY A 29 -11.62 -1.82 -6.57
N ALA A 30 -12.12 -1.16 -5.52
CA ALA A 30 -13.51 -0.69 -5.45
C ALA A 30 -13.70 0.75 -5.98
N CYS A 31 -12.76 1.67 -5.71
CA CYS A 31 -12.91 3.08 -6.10
C CYS A 31 -11.74 3.64 -6.93
N GLY A 32 -10.69 2.87 -7.16
CA GLY A 32 -9.48 3.29 -7.89
C GLY A 32 -8.51 4.18 -7.09
N SER A 33 -8.83 4.54 -5.84
CA SER A 33 -7.95 5.43 -5.07
C SER A 33 -6.64 4.74 -4.67
N SER A 34 -5.53 5.47 -4.69
CA SER A 34 -4.20 4.97 -4.32
C SER A 34 -4.13 4.55 -2.86
N LEU A 35 -3.87 3.25 -2.59
CA LEU A 35 -3.57 2.73 -1.26
C LEU A 35 -2.07 2.69 -0.95
N ALA A 36 -1.23 2.66 -1.99
CA ALA A 36 0.21 2.85 -1.85
C ALA A 36 0.55 4.33 -2.02
N SER A 37 1.51 4.81 -1.23
CA SER A 37 2.09 6.13 -1.43
C SER A 37 3.01 6.09 -2.65
N TYR A 38 2.96 7.10 -3.51
CA TYR A 38 3.90 7.27 -4.63
C TYR A 38 4.75 8.50 -4.39
N CYS A 39 6.00 8.44 -4.85
CA CYS A 39 6.88 9.58 -4.71
C CYS A 39 6.36 10.70 -5.63
N PRO A 40 6.03 11.88 -5.10
CA PRO A 40 5.56 12.98 -5.93
C PRO A 40 6.65 13.48 -6.89
N THR A 41 7.93 13.24 -6.58
CA THR A 41 9.06 13.66 -7.40
C THR A 41 9.35 12.70 -8.56
N CYS A 42 9.42 11.38 -8.29
CA CYS A 42 9.85 10.40 -9.30
C CYS A 42 8.76 9.40 -9.72
N GLY A 43 7.59 9.41 -9.08
CA GLY A 43 6.49 8.48 -9.37
C GLY A 43 6.71 7.05 -8.87
N ALA A 44 7.84 6.74 -8.23
CA ALA A 44 8.12 5.40 -7.71
C ALA A 44 7.13 5.04 -6.59
N ALA A 45 6.73 3.76 -6.55
CA ALA A 45 5.92 3.23 -5.46
C ALA A 45 6.74 3.21 -4.16
N ILE A 46 6.17 3.77 -3.10
CA ILE A 46 6.74 3.79 -1.75
C ILE A 46 5.94 2.83 -0.90
N ALA A 47 6.65 1.89 -0.29
CA ALA A 47 6.08 1.10 0.78
C ALA A 47 5.91 2.00 2.02
N ALA A 48 4.67 2.21 2.48
CA ALA A 48 4.47 2.83 3.79
C ALA A 48 5.00 1.89 4.90
N PRO A 49 5.61 2.39 5.99
CA PRO A 49 5.77 3.79 6.36
C PRO A 49 7.18 4.35 6.06
N SER A 50 7.71 4.19 4.84
CA SER A 50 9.00 4.78 4.47
C SER A 50 8.96 6.31 4.47
N LYS A 51 9.93 6.92 5.15
CA LYS A 51 10.12 8.39 5.24
C LYS A 51 10.85 8.98 4.03
N PHE A 52 11.53 8.13 3.25
CA PHE A 52 12.31 8.52 2.07
C PHE A 52 12.00 7.59 0.90
N CYS A 53 12.09 8.12 -0.31
CA CYS A 53 11.93 7.34 -1.52
C CYS A 53 13.19 6.52 -1.76
N GLY A 54 13.08 5.18 -1.75
CA GLY A 54 14.21 4.30 -2.05
C GLY A 54 14.73 4.38 -3.50
N ASN A 55 13.98 5.04 -4.40
CA ASN A 55 14.37 5.19 -5.80
C ASN A 55 15.13 6.50 -6.08
N CYS A 56 14.64 7.63 -5.57
CA CYS A 56 15.24 8.96 -5.85
C CYS A 56 15.80 9.68 -4.61
N GLY A 57 15.60 9.14 -3.40
CA GLY A 57 16.06 9.77 -2.16
C GLY A 57 15.20 10.93 -1.64
N THR A 58 14.12 11.32 -2.33
CA THR A 58 13.21 12.38 -1.86
C THR A 58 12.61 12.03 -0.49
N SER A 59 12.59 12.99 0.42
CA SER A 59 11.87 12.93 1.70
C SER A 59 10.35 13.01 1.47
N LEU A 60 9.62 12.06 2.03
CA LEU A 60 8.16 11.87 1.87
C LEU A 60 7.40 12.16 3.17
N GLY A 61 8.04 12.95 4.05
CA GLY A 61 7.52 13.36 5.34
C GLY A 61 6.31 14.26 5.22
#